data_AF-A0A5C0DUF8-F1
#
_entry.id   AF-A0A5C0DUF8-F1
#
_cell.length_a   1.000
_cell.length_b   1.000
_cell.length_c   1.000
_cell.angle_alpha   90.00
_cell.angle_beta   90.00
_cell.angle_gamma   90.00
#
_symmetry.space_group_name_H-M   'P 1'
#
loop_
_entity.id
_entity.type
_entity.pdbx_description
1 polymer ?
#
loop_
_entity_poly.entity_id
_entity_poly.type
_entity_poly.pdbx_seq_one_letter_code
_entity_poly.pdbx_strand_id
1 'polypeptide(L)'
;MLSVHELKQYKELGYVGPFNIFDAKETNLITQKLRLEKTKLSVLKKLSSYLPGFLWRYVSVNWVKDMHVHCPLVYQLSIHPIILDKVISIVGEDVVLCGTHND
;
A
#
# COMPACT_ATOMS: atom_id res chain seq x y z
N MET A 1 -2.99 -9.94 15.92
CA MET A 1 -1.67 -10.60 16.06
C MET A 1 -1.63 -11.97 15.36
N LEU A 2 -0.44 -12.52 15.10
CA LEU A 2 -0.27 -13.89 14.60
C LEU A 2 -0.37 -14.93 15.73
N SER A 3 -0.97 -16.07 15.44
CA SER A 3 -0.99 -17.25 16.30
C SER A 3 0.38 -17.95 16.35
N VAL A 4 0.56 -18.82 17.34
CA VAL A 4 1.80 -19.63 17.48
C VAL A 4 2.08 -20.47 16.23
N HIS A 5 1.02 -21.03 15.61
CA HIS A 5 1.15 -21.80 14.38
C HIS A 5 1.58 -20.92 13.20
N GLU A 6 0.95 -19.76 13.02
CA GLU A 6 1.32 -18.78 11.98
C GLU A 6 2.76 -18.27 12.15
N LEU A 7 3.21 -18.02 13.38
CA LEU A 7 4.59 -17.65 13.68
C LEU A 7 5.57 -18.78 13.36
N LYS A 8 5.21 -20.03 13.65
CA LYS A 8 6.02 -21.20 13.27
C LYS A 8 6.13 -21.32 11.75
N GLN A 9 5.01 -21.19 11.04
CA GLN A 9 4.97 -21.21 9.57
C GLN A 9 5.89 -20.12 8.99
N TYR A 10 5.82 -18.90 9.50
CA TYR A 10 6.69 -17.82 9.04
C TYR A 10 8.17 -18.14 9.26
N LYS A 11 8.54 -18.70 10.42
CA LYS A 11 9.93 -19.10 10.73
C LYS A 11 10.45 -20.20 9.81
N GLU A 12 9.59 -21.13 9.41
CA GLU A 12 9.98 -22.29 8.58
C GLU A 12 9.97 -21.98 7.08
N LEU A 13 9.00 -21.19 6.60
CA LEU A 13 8.77 -20.95 5.17
C LEU A 13 9.20 -19.57 4.69
N GLY A 14 9.45 -18.63 5.61
CA GLY A 14 9.72 -17.23 5.28
C GLY A 14 8.47 -16.42 4.87
N TYR A 15 7.29 -17.02 4.88
CA TYR A 15 6.02 -16.34 4.59
C TYR A 15 4.86 -16.91 5.41
N VAL A 16 3.80 -16.13 5.56
CA VAL A 16 2.54 -16.55 6.22
C VAL A 16 1.35 -15.87 5.56
N GLY A 17 0.27 -16.63 5.35
CA GLY A 17 -0.94 -16.19 4.65
C GLY A 17 -1.67 -17.36 3.99
N PRO A 18 -2.81 -17.12 3.33
CA PRO A 18 -3.46 -15.82 3.10
C PRO A 18 -4.17 -15.26 4.34
N PHE A 19 -4.46 -13.96 4.34
CA PHE A 19 -5.22 -13.28 5.39
C PHE A 19 -6.45 -12.57 4.81
N ASN A 20 -7.58 -12.70 5.50
CA ASN A 20 -8.77 -11.91 5.20
C ASN A 20 -8.65 -10.55 5.89
N ILE A 21 -8.26 -9.54 5.13
CA ILE A 21 -8.14 -8.16 5.62
C ILE A 21 -9.43 -7.39 5.37
N PHE A 22 -10.04 -7.60 4.21
CA PHE A 22 -11.26 -6.94 3.75
C PHE A 22 -12.25 -7.99 3.24
N ASP A 23 -13.54 -7.67 3.31
CA ASP A 23 -14.54 -8.49 2.64
C ASP A 23 -14.54 -8.23 1.11
N ALA A 24 -15.34 -9.01 0.37
CA ALA A 24 -15.39 -8.89 -1.10
C ALA A 24 -15.94 -7.52 -1.57
N LYS A 25 -16.86 -6.92 -0.82
CA LYS A 25 -17.48 -5.63 -1.17
C LYS A 25 -16.51 -4.49 -0.92
N GLU A 26 -15.84 -4.50 0.22
CA GLU A 26 -14.77 -3.57 0.60
C GLU A 26 -13.60 -3.66 -0.38
N THR A 27 -13.16 -4.88 -0.71
CA THR A 27 -12.09 -5.13 -1.68
C THR A 27 -12.43 -4.50 -3.04
N ASN A 28 -13.67 -4.70 -3.52
CA ASN A 28 -14.12 -4.11 -4.77
C ASN A 28 -14.13 -2.58 -4.72
N LEU A 29 -14.62 -2.00 -3.62
CA LEU A 29 -14.70 -0.55 -3.44
C LEU A 29 -13.31 0.09 -3.35
N ILE A 30 -12.39 -0.53 -2.60
CA ILE A 30 -10.98 -0.10 -2.51
C ILE A 30 -10.33 -0.16 -3.90
N THR A 31 -10.52 -1.27 -4.62
CA THR A 31 -9.99 -1.45 -5.98
C THR A 31 -10.48 -0.36 -6.93
N GLN A 32 -11.77 -0.02 -6.88
CA GLN A 32 -12.32 1.07 -7.70
C GLN A 32 -11.70 2.42 -7.33
N LYS A 33 -11.57 2.74 -6.03
CA LYS A 33 -10.94 3.99 -5.59
C LYS A 33 -9.48 4.08 -6.03
N LEU A 34 -8.71 2.99 -5.90
CA LEU A 34 -7.31 2.94 -6.35
C LEU A 34 -7.18 3.15 -7.87
N ARG A 35 -8.10 2.58 -8.67
CA ARG A 35 -8.15 2.82 -10.12
C ARG A 35 -8.41 4.30 -10.46
N LEU A 36 -9.29 4.96 -9.72
CA LEU A 36 -9.56 6.39 -9.90
C LEU A 36 -8.33 7.23 -9.56
N GLU A 37 -7.66 6.95 -8.44
CA GLU A 37 -6.42 7.65 -8.05
C GLU A 37 -5.29 7.46 -9.08
N LYS A 38 -5.12 6.23 -9.58
CA LYS A 38 -4.17 5.94 -10.68
C LYS A 38 -4.48 6.77 -11.93
N THR A 39 -5.75 6.86 -12.29
CA THR A 39 -6.21 7.62 -13.46
C THR A 39 -5.95 9.12 -13.28
N LYS A 40 -6.27 9.68 -12.11
CA LYS A 40 -5.99 11.08 -11.78
C LYS A 40 -4.51 11.41 -11.91
N LEU A 41 -3.62 10.58 -11.35
CA LEU A 41 -2.18 10.79 -11.45
C LEU A 41 -1.65 10.66 -12.89
N SER A 42 -2.17 9.72 -13.67
CA SER A 42 -1.83 9.61 -15.10
C SER A 42 -2.20 10.89 -15.87
N VAL A 43 -3.39 11.44 -15.61
CA VAL A 43 -3.85 12.70 -16.20
C VAL A 43 -2.96 13.87 -15.74
N LEU A 44 -2.67 13.98 -14.45
CA LEU A 44 -1.78 15.02 -13.90
C LEU A 44 -0.36 14.94 -14.47
N LYS A 45 0.17 13.72 -14.64
CA LYS A 45 1.48 13.50 -15.27
C LYS A 45 1.46 13.96 -16.73
N LYS A 46 0.40 13.64 -17.49
CA LYS A 46 0.24 14.13 -18.86
C LYS A 46 0.11 15.65 -18.91
N LEU A 47 -0.60 16.28 -17.98
CA LEU A 47 -0.70 17.74 -17.89
C LEU A 47 0.63 18.40 -17.52
N SER A 48 1.45 17.74 -16.69
CA SER A 48 2.75 18.28 -16.26
C SER A 48 3.72 18.52 -17.42
N SER A 49 3.61 17.76 -18.51
CA SER A 49 4.42 18.01 -19.72
C SER A 49 3.98 19.25 -20.51
N TYR A 50 2.74 19.73 -20.31
CA TYR A 50 2.22 20.95 -20.96
C TYR A 50 2.37 22.20 -20.09
N LEU A 51 2.49 22.05 -18.77
CA LEU A 51 2.64 23.14 -17.80
C LEU A 51 3.87 22.92 -16.90
N PRO A 52 5.10 23.00 -17.44
CA PRO A 52 6.32 22.84 -16.68
C PRO A 52 6.45 23.99 -15.67
N GLY A 53 6.32 23.67 -14.38
CA GLY A 53 6.47 24.63 -13.27
C GLY A 53 5.46 24.42 -12.13
N PHE A 54 4.20 24.10 -12.44
CA PHE A 54 3.16 23.96 -11.41
C PHE A 54 3.00 22.51 -10.92
N LEU A 55 3.34 21.53 -11.76
CA LEU A 55 3.11 20.09 -11.50
C LEU A 55 4.41 19.28 -11.38
N TRP A 56 5.55 19.92 -11.10
CA TRP A 56 6.86 19.27 -10.93
C TRP A 56 6.80 18.06 -9.98
N ARG A 57 5.99 18.15 -8.90
CA ARG A 57 5.86 17.10 -7.88
C ARG A 57 5.24 15.82 -8.41
N TYR A 58 4.57 15.87 -9.57
CA TYR A 58 3.90 14.73 -10.20
C TYR A 58 4.71 14.12 -11.35
N VAL A 59 5.78 14.77 -11.79
CA VAL A 59 6.63 14.27 -12.89
C VAL A 59 7.38 13.01 -12.46
N SER A 60 7.82 12.94 -11.20
CA SER A 60 8.55 11.81 -10.61
C SER A 60 7.65 10.77 -9.93
N VAL A 61 6.35 11.01 -9.81
CA VAL A 61 5.42 10.06 -9.17
C VAL A 61 5.26 8.87 -10.09
N ASN A 62 5.78 7.73 -9.65
CA ASN A 62 5.61 6.45 -10.30
C ASN A 62 4.59 5.65 -9.48
N TRP A 63 3.46 5.26 -10.10
CA TRP A 63 2.41 4.46 -9.43
C TRP A 63 2.92 3.10 -8.90
N VAL A 64 4.13 2.71 -9.29
CA VAL A 64 4.79 1.47 -8.90
C VAL A 64 5.44 1.54 -7.53
N LYS A 65 5.94 2.70 -7.07
CA LYS A 65 6.73 2.80 -5.84
C LYS A 65 6.29 3.96 -4.95
N ASP A 66 6.30 3.71 -3.65
CA ASP A 66 6.13 4.67 -2.57
C ASP A 66 4.85 5.51 -2.67
N MET A 67 3.80 4.89 -3.24
CA MET A 67 2.50 5.51 -3.39
C MET A 67 1.84 5.89 -2.06
N HIS A 68 2.21 5.28 -0.94
CA HIS A 68 1.78 5.74 0.38
C HIS A 68 2.18 7.22 0.66
N VAL A 69 3.26 7.72 0.06
CA VAL A 69 3.69 9.13 0.21
C VAL A 69 2.76 10.09 -0.55
N HIS A 70 2.15 9.63 -1.64
CA HIS A 70 1.40 10.48 -2.58
C HIS A 70 -0.10 10.23 -2.60
N CYS A 71 -0.55 9.07 -2.10
CA CYS A 71 -1.93 8.63 -2.11
C CYS A 71 -2.37 8.29 -0.67
N PRO A 72 -3.22 9.13 -0.05
CA PRO A 72 -3.71 8.90 1.31
C PRO A 72 -4.42 7.55 1.48
N LEU A 73 -5.11 7.07 0.43
CA LEU A 73 -5.75 5.77 0.45
C LEU A 73 -4.72 4.63 0.56
N VAL A 74 -3.60 4.70 -0.18
CA VAL A 74 -2.55 3.68 -0.09
C VAL A 74 -1.90 3.71 1.30
N TYR A 75 -1.61 4.89 1.83
CA TYR A 75 -1.12 5.03 3.21
C TYR A 75 -2.05 4.37 4.23
N GLN A 76 -3.35 4.71 4.18
CA GLN A 76 -4.36 4.14 5.08
C GLN A 76 -4.44 2.61 5.00
N LEU A 77 -4.33 2.05 3.80
CA LEU A 77 -4.30 0.60 3.61
C LEU A 77 -3.03 -0.02 4.19
N SER A 78 -1.87 0.63 4.05
CA SER A 78 -0.59 0.14 4.58
C SER A 78 -0.53 0.11 6.10
N ILE A 79 -1.25 1.01 6.78
CA ILE A 79 -1.34 1.07 8.25
C ILE A 79 -2.58 0.37 8.80
N HIS A 80 -3.23 -0.49 8.00
CA HIS A 80 -4.45 -1.17 8.45
C HIS A 80 -4.17 -1.98 9.72
N PRO A 81 -5.01 -1.92 10.78
CA PRO A 81 -4.72 -2.56 12.06
C PRO A 81 -4.41 -4.05 11.95
N ILE A 82 -5.14 -4.79 11.11
CA ILE A 82 -4.88 -6.23 10.87
C ILE A 82 -3.48 -6.48 10.30
N ILE A 83 -2.98 -5.59 9.44
CA ILE A 83 -1.63 -5.69 8.86
C ILE A 83 -0.60 -5.37 9.93
N LEU A 84 -0.76 -4.23 10.63
CA LEU A 84 0.17 -3.80 11.68
C LEU A 84 0.28 -4.85 12.78
N ASP A 85 -0.84 -5.37 13.27
CA ASP A 85 -0.89 -6.44 14.26
C ASP A 85 -0.06 -7.67 13.87
N LYS A 86 -0.14 -8.07 12.60
CA LYS A 86 0.58 -9.24 12.08
C LYS A 86 2.06 -8.95 11.90
N VAL A 87 2.41 -7.77 11.40
CA VAL A 87 3.80 -7.33 11.22
C VAL A 87 4.49 -7.16 12.57
N ILE A 88 3.85 -6.47 13.52
CA ILE A 88 4.37 -6.27 14.88
C ILE A 88 4.63 -7.61 15.58
N SER A 89 3.79 -8.62 15.34
CA SER A 89 4.01 -9.98 15.86
C SER A 89 5.30 -10.63 15.34
N ILE A 90 5.82 -10.19 14.19
CA ILE A 90 7.03 -10.70 13.57
C ILE A 90 8.25 -9.86 13.96
N VAL A 91 8.16 -8.54 13.87
CA VAL A 91 9.33 -7.65 13.93
C VAL A 91 9.43 -6.79 15.20
N GLY A 92 8.38 -6.75 16.04
CA GLY A 92 8.30 -5.89 17.23
C GLY A 92 7.45 -4.62 17.03
N GLU A 93 7.31 -3.82 18.09
CA GLU A 93 6.33 -2.71 18.17
C GLU A 93 6.71 -1.47 17.34
N ASP A 94 8.01 -1.22 17.13
CA ASP A 94 8.51 -0.05 16.40
C ASP A 94 8.70 -0.34 14.90
N VAL A 95 7.60 -0.25 14.14
CA VAL A 95 7.60 -0.55 12.70
C VAL A 95 7.62 0.73 11.86
N VAL A 96 8.46 0.74 10.83
CA VAL A 96 8.52 1.82 9.83
C VAL A 96 8.06 1.29 8.47
N LEU A 97 7.16 2.03 7.80
CA LEU A 97 6.80 1.77 6.41
C LEU A 97 7.92 2.30 5.50
N CYS A 98 8.83 1.41 5.08
CA CYS A 98 9.97 1.78 4.25
C CYS A 98 9.64 1.93 2.77
N GLY A 99 8.53 1.36 2.30
CA GLY A 99 8.14 1.44 0.90
C GLY A 99 6.81 0.75 0.61
N THR A 100 6.18 1.13 -0.49
CA THR A 100 5.03 0.40 -1.05
C THR A 100 5.29 0.09 -2.51
N HIS A 101 5.10 -1.16 -2.91
CA HIS A 101 5.25 -1.58 -4.29
C HIS A 101 3.90 -2.01 -4.85
N ASN A 102 3.63 -1.69 -6.12
CA ASN A 102 2.55 -2.29 -6.87
C ASN A 102 3.17 -3.08 -8.02
N ASP A 103 3.13 -4.41 -7.90
CA ASP A 103 3.58 -5.36 -8.91
C ASP A 103 2.79 -5.24 -10.23
#